data_AF-A0A1Q3BSU7-F1
#
_entry.id   AF-A0A1Q3BSU7-F1
#
_cell.length_a   1.000
_cell.length_b   1.000
_cell.length_c   1.000
_cell.angle_alpha   90.00
_cell.angle_beta   90.00
_cell.angle_gamma   90.00
#
_symmetry.space_group_name_H-M   'P 1'
#
loop_
_entity.id
_entity.type
_entity.pdbx_description
1 polymer ?
#
loop_
_entity_poly.entity_id
_entity_poly.type
_entity_poly.pdbx_seq_one_letter_code
_entity_poly.pdbx_strand_id
1 'polypeptide(L)'
;LLEVTYEGTNQVKESKISMLVHEYELFIMHDNENISDMFTRFTTIVNSLKNLGKSYSKQELVRKILRCLPKVWTPKVTAIEEAKDLSILPLEQLLGSLMTHETTMKNHENVEVKKKKAIAFKASKENSESDEDGDVALITSQFKRFLKNQRVTHIAYMAIEDEEEDEVNFTFDELQIAYEKLYDEYENM
;
A
#
# COMPACT_ATOMS: atom_id res chain seq x y z
N LEU A 1 4.23 9.94 -43.87
CA LEU A 1 4.11 8.51 -43.51
C LEU A 1 4.52 8.19 -42.07
N LEU A 2 5.19 9.09 -41.33
CA LEU A 2 5.55 8.87 -39.91
C LEU A 2 4.45 9.26 -38.90
N GLU A 3 3.47 10.05 -39.31
CA GLU A 3 2.40 10.57 -38.44
C GLU A 3 1.43 9.46 -38.00
N VAL A 4 1.09 8.54 -38.92
CA VAL A 4 0.15 7.43 -38.67
C VAL A 4 0.72 6.38 -37.71
N THR A 5 2.04 6.17 -37.68
CA THR A 5 2.67 5.22 -36.74
C THR A 5 2.75 5.79 -35.32
N TYR A 6 2.98 7.11 -35.19
CA TYR A 6 3.09 7.78 -33.89
C TYR A 6 1.73 7.98 -33.21
N GLU A 7 0.70 8.34 -33.99
CA GLU A 7 -0.69 8.39 -33.50
C GLU A 7 -1.18 7.02 -33.00
N GLY A 8 -0.81 5.92 -33.69
CA GLY A 8 -1.14 4.57 -33.25
C GLY A 8 -0.51 4.20 -31.91
N THR A 9 0.76 4.52 -31.68
CA THR A 9 1.43 4.27 -30.39
C THR A 9 0.85 5.11 -29.25
N ASN A 10 0.49 6.37 -29.51
CA ASN A 10 -0.12 7.24 -28.52
C ASN A 10 -1.56 6.81 -28.22
N GLN A 11 -2.36 6.47 -29.23
CA GLN A 11 -3.73 6.01 -29.05
C GLN A 11 -3.80 4.68 -28.28
N VAL A 12 -2.88 3.75 -28.56
CA VAL A 12 -2.76 2.49 -27.80
C VAL A 12 -2.35 2.76 -26.35
N LYS A 13 -1.41 3.69 -26.11
CA LYS A 13 -1.01 4.11 -24.76
C LYS A 13 -2.19 4.69 -23.99
N GLU A 14 -2.92 5.65 -24.58
CA GLU A 14 -4.10 6.28 -23.96
C GLU A 14 -5.21 5.26 -23.68
N SER A 15 -5.46 4.32 -24.59
CA SER A 15 -6.42 3.23 -24.36
C SER A 15 -6.03 2.37 -23.16
N LYS A 16 -4.74 2.04 -23.02
CA LYS A 16 -4.23 1.25 -21.89
C LYS A 16 -4.34 2.01 -20.58
N ILE A 17 -4.02 3.31 -20.57
CA ILE A 17 -4.22 4.19 -19.42
C ILE A 17 -5.69 4.20 -19.02
N SER A 18 -6.59 4.41 -19.97
CA SER A 18 -8.04 4.45 -19.73
C SER A 18 -8.55 3.15 -19.08
N MET A 19 -8.13 1.99 -19.60
CA MET A 19 -8.49 0.69 -19.03
C MET A 19 -7.98 0.52 -17.59
N LEU A 20 -6.72 0.86 -17.32
CA LEU A 20 -6.12 0.74 -15.99
C LEU A 20 -6.72 1.75 -15.01
N VAL A 21 -7.07 2.95 -15.46
CA VAL A 21 -7.79 3.95 -14.65
C VAL A 21 -9.15 3.41 -14.28
N HIS A 22 -9.87 2.81 -15.21
CA HIS A 22 -11.16 2.20 -14.93
C HIS A 22 -11.04 1.04 -13.91
N GLU A 23 -10.04 0.18 -14.07
CA GLU A 23 -9.75 -0.90 -13.12
C GLU A 23 -9.41 -0.34 -11.73
N TYR A 24 -8.60 0.72 -11.67
CA TYR A 24 -8.30 1.44 -10.43
C TYR A 24 -9.58 2.02 -9.81
N GLU A 25 -10.42 2.70 -10.57
CA GLU A 25 -11.65 3.34 -10.09
C GLU A 25 -12.64 2.33 -9.51
N LEU A 26 -12.84 1.19 -10.19
CA LEU A 26 -13.72 0.11 -9.75
C LEU A 26 -13.08 -0.86 -8.76
N PHE A 27 -11.81 -0.67 -8.43
CA PHE A 27 -11.09 -1.55 -7.52
C PHE A 27 -11.83 -1.68 -6.18
N ILE A 28 -12.10 -2.91 -5.78
CA ILE A 28 -12.66 -3.30 -4.49
C ILE A 28 -11.93 -4.54 -3.99
N MET A 29 -12.00 -4.75 -2.67
CA MET A 29 -11.56 -6.00 -2.08
C MET A 29 -12.57 -7.12 -2.44
N HIS A 30 -12.06 -8.27 -2.85
CA HIS A 30 -12.85 -9.47 -3.12
C HIS A 30 -13.16 -10.25 -1.82
N ASP A 31 -14.20 -11.09 -1.83
CA ASP A 31 -14.62 -11.82 -0.62
C ASP A 31 -13.61 -12.90 -0.16
N ASN A 32 -12.85 -13.48 -1.10
CA ASN A 32 -11.95 -14.61 -0.85
C ASN A 32 -10.47 -14.22 -0.80
N GLU A 33 -10.15 -12.92 -0.76
CA GLU A 33 -8.77 -12.46 -0.68
C GLU A 33 -8.45 -11.89 0.70
N ASN A 34 -7.18 -11.94 1.07
CA ASN A 34 -6.69 -11.27 2.28
C ASN A 34 -6.17 -9.85 1.95
N ILE A 35 -5.81 -9.08 2.99
CA ILE A 35 -5.33 -7.71 2.81
C ILE A 35 -4.04 -7.63 1.98
N SER A 36 -3.13 -8.61 2.13
CA SER A 36 -1.89 -8.68 1.36
C SER A 36 -2.13 -8.95 -0.13
N ASP A 37 -3.05 -9.86 -0.45
CA ASP A 37 -3.43 -10.18 -1.83
C ASP A 37 -4.07 -8.96 -2.51
N MET A 38 -5.02 -8.32 -1.83
CA MET A 38 -5.65 -7.08 -2.28
C MET A 38 -4.60 -5.99 -2.54
N PHE A 39 -3.69 -5.75 -1.59
CA PHE A 39 -2.67 -4.71 -1.73
C PHE A 39 -1.69 -5.00 -2.87
N THR A 40 -1.40 -6.28 -3.13
CA THR A 40 -0.57 -6.70 -4.28
C THR A 40 -1.24 -6.31 -5.60
N ARG A 41 -2.52 -6.67 -5.80
CA ARG A 41 -3.28 -6.29 -7.00
C ARG A 41 -3.34 -4.76 -7.16
N PHE A 42 -3.62 -4.06 -6.06
CA PHE A 42 -3.66 -2.60 -6.04
C PHE A 42 -2.34 -1.98 -6.50
N THR A 43 -1.22 -2.46 -5.97
CA THR A 43 0.12 -1.97 -6.31
C THR A 43 0.47 -2.26 -7.77
N THR A 44 0.07 -3.41 -8.30
CA THR A 44 0.27 -3.75 -9.73
C THR A 44 -0.41 -2.73 -10.66
N ILE A 45 -1.65 -2.34 -10.36
CA ILE A 45 -2.38 -1.35 -11.16
C ILE A 45 -1.72 0.03 -11.06
N VAL A 46 -1.42 0.48 -9.83
CA VAL A 46 -0.80 1.78 -9.57
C VAL A 46 0.56 1.90 -10.25
N ASN A 47 1.39 0.86 -10.17
CA ASN A 47 2.69 0.85 -10.83
C ASN A 47 2.56 0.85 -12.36
N SER A 48 1.60 0.08 -12.90
CA SER A 48 1.33 0.08 -14.34
C SER A 48 0.90 1.47 -14.83
N LEU A 49 0.08 2.18 -14.06
CA LEU A 49 -0.30 3.57 -14.36
C LEU A 49 0.90 4.52 -14.26
N LYS A 50 1.72 4.38 -13.22
CA LYS A 50 2.93 5.18 -13.01
C LYS A 50 3.88 5.05 -14.21
N ASN A 51 4.11 3.83 -14.69
CA ASN A 51 4.98 3.56 -15.84
C ASN A 51 4.43 4.14 -17.16
N LEU A 52 3.13 4.42 -17.23
CA LEU A 52 2.50 5.08 -18.37
C LEU A 52 2.45 6.61 -18.22
N GLY A 53 2.95 7.15 -17.11
CA GLY A 53 3.00 8.59 -16.83
C GLY A 53 1.85 9.12 -15.96
N LYS A 54 0.99 8.24 -15.42
CA LYS A 54 -0.11 8.62 -14.51
C LYS A 54 0.20 8.18 -13.09
N SER A 55 0.55 9.12 -12.23
CA SER A 55 0.85 8.87 -10.81
C SER A 55 -0.29 9.35 -9.90
N TYR A 56 -0.34 8.80 -8.69
CA TYR A 56 -1.24 9.23 -7.62
C TYR A 56 -0.40 9.61 -6.41
N SER A 57 -0.83 10.64 -5.68
CA SER A 57 -0.22 11.01 -4.41
C SER A 57 -0.44 9.92 -3.35
N LYS A 58 0.45 9.87 -2.35
CA LYS A 58 0.32 8.93 -1.22
C LYS A 58 -1.05 9.03 -0.55
N GLN A 59 -1.55 10.26 -0.39
CA GLN A 59 -2.85 10.53 0.22
C GLN A 59 -4.01 9.95 -0.60
N GLU A 60 -3.97 10.06 -1.93
CA GLU A 60 -4.97 9.46 -2.81
C GLU A 60 -4.95 7.93 -2.71
N LEU A 61 -3.77 7.33 -2.68
CA LEU A 61 -3.61 5.88 -2.52
C LEU A 61 -4.16 5.38 -1.18
N VAL A 62 -3.85 6.07 -0.07
CA VAL A 62 -4.37 5.76 1.27
C VAL A 62 -5.89 5.80 1.28
N ARG A 63 -6.49 6.90 0.80
CA ARG A 63 -7.96 7.03 0.73
C ARG A 63 -8.59 5.97 -0.17
N LYS A 64 -7.94 5.66 -1.29
CA LYS A 64 -8.43 4.63 -2.20
C LYS A 64 -8.48 3.28 -1.51
N ILE A 65 -7.39 2.85 -0.87
CA ILE A 65 -7.33 1.57 -0.13
C ILE A 65 -8.45 1.49 0.91
N LEU A 66 -8.64 2.54 1.73
CA LEU A 66 -9.68 2.56 2.75
C LEU A 66 -11.09 2.43 2.16
N ARG A 67 -11.36 3.06 1.01
CA ARG A 67 -12.67 2.98 0.31
C ARG A 67 -12.94 1.62 -0.34
N CYS A 68 -11.89 0.87 -0.67
CA CYS A 68 -12.00 -0.44 -1.30
C CYS A 68 -12.30 -1.57 -0.31
N LEU A 69 -12.21 -1.31 1.00
CA LEU A 69 -12.43 -2.32 2.03
C LEU A 69 -13.92 -2.67 2.17
N PRO A 70 -14.26 -3.94 2.49
CA PRO A 70 -15.64 -4.36 2.73
C PRO A 70 -16.25 -3.63 3.93
N LYS A 71 -17.59 -3.53 3.97
CA LYS A 71 -18.33 -2.81 5.03
C LYS A 71 -18.03 -3.26 6.45
N VAL A 72 -17.60 -4.51 6.66
CA VAL A 72 -17.20 -5.01 7.98
C VAL A 72 -16.00 -4.26 8.57
N TRP A 73 -15.22 -3.57 7.72
CA TRP A 73 -14.07 -2.76 8.12
C TRP A 73 -14.42 -1.33 8.51
N THR A 74 -15.68 -0.88 8.35
CA THR A 74 -16.09 0.50 8.62
C THR A 74 -15.63 1.03 9.99
N PRO A 75 -15.77 0.29 11.12
CA PRO A 75 -15.30 0.77 12.42
C PRO A 75 -13.78 1.05 12.44
N LYS A 76 -12.99 0.20 11.78
CA LYS A 76 -11.54 0.35 11.70
C LYS A 76 -11.15 1.51 10.78
N VAL A 77 -11.85 1.68 9.66
CA VAL A 77 -11.66 2.80 8.73
C VAL A 77 -11.91 4.13 9.45
N THR A 78 -13.07 4.27 10.11
CA THR A 78 -13.42 5.49 10.87
C THR A 78 -12.36 5.80 11.94
N ALA A 79 -11.93 4.80 12.70
CA ALA A 79 -10.89 5.00 13.72
C ALA A 79 -9.54 5.48 13.11
N ILE A 80 -9.17 5.03 11.91
CA ILE A 80 -7.96 5.51 11.22
C ILE A 80 -8.15 6.95 10.75
N GLU A 81 -9.29 7.27 10.16
CA GLU A 81 -9.61 8.61 9.64
C GLU A 81 -9.69 9.66 10.75
N GLU A 82 -10.15 9.29 11.95
CA GLU A 82 -10.21 10.17 13.11
C GLU A 82 -8.87 10.32 13.83
N ALA A 83 -8.08 9.25 13.93
CA ALA A 83 -6.86 9.24 14.74
C ALA A 83 -5.60 9.69 13.99
N LYS A 84 -5.61 9.67 12.64
CA LYS A 84 -4.41 9.91 11.84
C LYS A 84 -4.68 10.88 10.70
N ASP A 85 -3.70 11.74 10.42
CA ASP A 85 -3.69 12.52 9.19
C ASP A 85 -3.27 11.63 8.01
N LEU A 86 -4.22 11.39 7.10
CA LEU A 86 -4.03 10.57 5.91
C LEU A 86 -3.02 11.16 4.91
N SER A 87 -2.69 12.45 5.01
CA SER A 87 -1.70 13.11 4.13
C SER A 87 -0.27 12.68 4.43
N ILE A 88 0.02 12.35 5.69
CA ILE A 88 1.35 11.95 6.17
C ILE A 88 1.46 10.45 6.48
N LEU A 89 0.34 9.72 6.48
CA LEU A 89 0.30 8.30 6.83
C LEU A 89 1.08 7.45 5.80
N PRO A 90 2.17 6.77 6.19
CA PRO A 90 2.88 5.86 5.30
C PRO A 90 2.03 4.64 4.95
N LEU A 91 2.10 4.20 3.69
CA LEU A 91 1.32 3.04 3.20
C LEU A 91 1.68 1.76 3.94
N GLU A 92 2.93 1.60 4.35
CA GLU A 92 3.42 0.46 5.11
C GLU A 92 2.79 0.41 6.50
N GLN A 93 2.61 1.57 7.14
CA GLN A 93 1.94 1.66 8.44
C GLN A 93 0.44 1.37 8.33
N LEU A 94 -0.20 1.87 7.28
CA LEU A 94 -1.60 1.56 6.98
C LEU A 94 -1.77 0.05 6.80
N LEU A 95 -0.96 -0.53 5.92
CA LEU A 95 -1.01 -1.95 5.58
C LEU A 95 -0.76 -2.82 6.80
N GLY A 96 0.26 -2.52 7.61
CA GLY A 96 0.51 -3.21 8.87
C GLY A 96 -0.69 -3.16 9.81
N SER A 97 -1.33 -2.00 9.98
CA SER A 97 -2.52 -1.86 10.83
C SER A 97 -3.71 -2.68 10.33
N LEU A 98 -3.89 -2.75 9.01
CA LEU A 98 -4.95 -3.53 8.39
C LEU A 98 -4.71 -5.04 8.55
N MET A 99 -3.50 -5.54 8.29
CA MET A 99 -3.18 -6.97 8.47
C MET A 99 -3.26 -7.43 9.93
N THR A 100 -2.84 -6.59 10.89
CA THR A 100 -3.04 -6.90 12.31
C THR A 100 -4.53 -7.05 12.64
N HIS A 101 -5.37 -6.15 12.11
CA HIS A 101 -6.82 -6.24 12.33
C HIS A 101 -7.46 -7.45 11.63
N GLU A 102 -6.99 -7.81 10.44
CA GLU A 102 -7.47 -9.00 9.73
C GLU A 102 -7.26 -10.28 10.55
N THR A 103 -6.07 -10.43 11.16
CA THR A 103 -5.76 -11.58 12.02
C THR A 103 -6.63 -11.61 13.27
N THR A 104 -6.82 -10.47 13.94
CA THR A 104 -7.68 -10.43 15.14
C THR A 104 -9.14 -10.75 14.81
N MET A 105 -9.66 -10.29 13.67
CA MET A 105 -11.01 -10.65 13.21
C MET A 105 -11.16 -12.16 12.98
N LYS A 106 -10.20 -12.80 12.30
CA LYS A 106 -10.20 -14.26 12.05
C LYS A 106 -10.07 -15.08 13.34
N ASN A 107 -9.36 -14.56 14.34
CA ASN A 107 -9.24 -15.21 15.65
C ASN A 107 -10.57 -15.14 16.43
N HIS A 108 -11.32 -14.03 16.34
CA HIS A 108 -12.64 -13.91 16.95
C HIS A 108 -13.70 -14.84 16.32
N GLU A 109 -13.69 -15.03 15.00
CA GLU A 109 -14.56 -16.03 14.34
C GLU A 109 -14.28 -17.46 14.84
N ASN A 110 -13.02 -17.83 15.03
CA ASN A 110 -12.65 -19.14 15.56
C ASN A 110 -13.08 -19.35 17.03
N VAL A 111 -13.06 -18.29 17.85
CA VAL A 111 -13.54 -18.34 19.24
C VAL A 111 -15.08 -18.47 19.30
N GLU A 112 -15.81 -17.79 18.43
CA GLU A 112 -17.28 -17.91 18.38
C GLU A 112 -17.76 -19.29 17.90
N VAL A 113 -17.09 -19.88 16.90
CA VAL A 113 -17.41 -21.24 16.43
C VAL A 113 -17.15 -22.29 17.51
N LYS A 114 -16.10 -22.12 18.33
CA LYS A 114 -15.83 -23.00 19.48
C LYS A 114 -16.85 -22.81 20.61
N LYS A 115 -17.28 -21.57 20.91
CA LYS A 115 -18.32 -21.30 21.92
C LYS A 115 -19.68 -21.87 21.53
N LYS A 116 -20.08 -21.82 20.25
CA LYS A 116 -21.35 -22.41 19.77
C LYS A 116 -21.39 -23.95 19.86
N LYS A 117 -20.24 -24.65 19.81
CA LYS A 117 -20.15 -26.10 20.05
C LYS A 117 -20.02 -26.49 21.53
N ALA A 118 -19.54 -25.59 22.40
CA ALA A 118 -19.27 -25.87 23.80
C ALA A 118 -20.50 -25.80 24.73
N ILE A 119 -21.64 -25.25 24.27
CA ILE A 119 -22.84 -25.11 25.12
C ILE A 119 -23.51 -26.46 25.46
N ALA A 120 -23.04 -27.58 24.89
CA ALA A 120 -23.59 -28.91 25.12
C ALA A 120 -22.74 -29.82 26.04
N PHE A 121 -21.64 -29.36 26.65
CA PHE A 121 -20.86 -30.25 27.53
C PHE A 121 -20.20 -29.54 28.73
N LYS A 122 -20.14 -30.28 29.84
CA LYS A 122 -20.03 -29.83 31.23
C LYS A 122 -18.76 -29.05 31.61
N ALA A 123 -18.95 -28.31 32.70
CA ALA A 123 -17.96 -27.65 33.55
C ALA A 123 -16.67 -28.42 33.83
N SER A 124 -15.53 -27.76 33.61
CA SER A 124 -14.43 -27.64 34.57
C SER A 124 -13.44 -26.56 34.12
N LYS A 125 -12.99 -25.80 35.11
CA LYS A 125 -11.99 -24.73 35.10
C LYS A 125 -10.66 -25.17 34.47
N GLU A 126 -10.08 -24.35 33.60
CA GLU A 126 -8.68 -23.88 33.69
C GLU A 126 -8.32 -22.86 32.59
N ASN A 127 -7.33 -22.05 32.94
CA ASN A 127 -6.84 -20.81 32.36
C ASN A 127 -6.50 -20.93 30.87
N SER A 128 -6.98 -20.00 30.03
CA SER A 128 -6.38 -19.76 28.71
C SER A 128 -5.69 -18.41 28.73
N GLU A 129 -4.39 -18.42 29.02
CA GLU A 129 -3.49 -17.33 28.65
C GLU A 129 -3.52 -17.23 27.13
N SER A 130 -4.02 -16.11 26.62
CA SER A 130 -4.01 -15.78 25.20
C SER A 130 -2.58 -15.44 24.80
N ASP A 131 -1.96 -16.30 23.99
CA ASP A 131 -0.65 -16.10 23.37
C ASP A 131 -0.71 -14.96 22.33
N GLU A 132 -0.97 -13.73 22.77
CA GLU A 132 -0.95 -12.54 21.91
C GLU A 132 0.45 -12.32 21.31
N ASP A 133 1.52 -12.73 22.02
CA ASP A 133 2.91 -12.55 21.60
C ASP A 133 3.30 -13.44 20.40
N GLY A 134 2.78 -14.68 20.35
CA GLY A 134 2.98 -15.59 19.23
C GLY A 134 2.31 -15.10 17.95
N ASP A 135 1.10 -14.53 18.07
CA ASP A 135 0.36 -13.93 16.97
C ASP A 135 1.05 -12.67 16.42
N VAL A 136 1.59 -11.81 17.29
CA VAL A 136 2.36 -10.62 16.88
C VAL A 136 3.65 -11.02 16.16
N ALA A 137 4.34 -12.06 16.62
CA ALA A 137 5.53 -12.58 15.94
C ALA A 137 5.20 -13.16 14.55
N LEU A 138 4.09 -13.88 14.42
CA LEU A 138 3.60 -14.42 13.15
C LEU A 138 3.26 -13.30 12.15
N ILE A 139 2.53 -12.28 12.59
CA ILE A 139 2.18 -11.11 11.77
C ILE A 139 3.44 -10.37 11.33
N THR A 140 4.37 -10.13 12.25
CA THR A 140 5.64 -9.46 11.94
C THR A 140 6.43 -10.24 10.90
N SER A 141 6.46 -11.57 11.00
CA SER A 141 7.12 -12.44 10.02
C SER A 141 6.44 -12.41 8.65
N GLN A 142 5.11 -12.48 8.61
CA GLN A 142 4.34 -12.39 7.37
C GLN A 142 4.49 -11.03 6.69
N PHE A 143 4.45 -9.94 7.47
CA PHE A 143 4.66 -8.59 6.96
C PHE A 143 6.08 -8.39 6.43
N LYS A 144 7.10 -8.85 7.15
CA LYS A 144 8.48 -8.85 6.67
C LYS A 144 8.63 -9.64 5.37
N ARG A 145 8.01 -10.81 5.27
CA ARG A 145 8.00 -11.64 4.04
C ARG A 145 7.31 -10.91 2.89
N PHE A 146 6.18 -10.28 3.15
CA PHE A 146 5.44 -9.47 2.18
C PHE A 146 6.30 -8.31 1.65
N LEU A 147 6.91 -7.53 2.54
CA LEU A 147 7.80 -6.43 2.16
C LEU A 147 9.02 -6.94 1.38
N LYS A 148 9.60 -8.08 1.77
CA LYS A 148 10.69 -8.70 1.02
C LYS A 148 10.26 -9.06 -0.41
N ASN A 149 9.06 -9.61 -0.58
CA ASN A 149 8.53 -9.95 -1.90
C ASN A 149 8.28 -8.70 -2.76
N GLN A 150 7.84 -7.58 -2.18
CA GLN A 150 7.74 -6.30 -2.90
C GLN A 150 9.11 -5.65 -3.20
N ARG A 151 10.13 -5.86 -2.37
CA ARG A 151 11.49 -5.36 -2.66
C ARG A 151 12.19 -6.19 -3.73
N VAL A 152 11.92 -7.50 -3.78
CA VAL A 152 12.43 -8.37 -4.85
C VAL A 152 11.84 -7.99 -6.20
N THR A 153 10.55 -7.61 -6.27
CA THR A 153 10.01 -7.04 -7.51
C THR A 153 10.73 -5.73 -7.85
N HIS A 154 10.86 -4.78 -6.93
CA HIS A 154 11.56 -3.51 -7.22
C HIS A 154 13.02 -3.71 -7.67
N ILE A 155 13.80 -4.58 -7.03
CA ILE A 155 15.19 -4.89 -7.42
C ILE A 155 15.24 -5.65 -8.75
N ALA A 156 14.32 -6.59 -8.99
CA ALA A 156 14.24 -7.29 -10.27
C ALA A 156 13.84 -6.35 -11.42
N TYR A 157 13.03 -5.31 -11.14
CA TYR A 157 12.70 -4.26 -12.11
C TYR A 157 13.88 -3.29 -12.32
N MET A 158 14.59 -2.86 -11.26
CA MET A 158 15.81 -2.07 -11.39
C MET A 158 16.92 -2.81 -12.16
N ALA A 159 17.03 -4.13 -12.02
CA ALA A 159 17.98 -4.94 -12.78
C ALA A 159 17.56 -5.18 -14.25
N ILE A 160 16.33 -4.80 -14.63
CA ILE A 160 15.84 -4.79 -16.01
C ILE A 160 15.96 -3.39 -16.62
N GLU A 161 16.01 -2.34 -15.80
CA GLU A 161 16.14 -0.92 -16.17
C GLU A 161 17.59 -0.41 -16.05
N ASP A 162 18.58 -1.16 -16.57
CA ASP A 162 19.86 -0.56 -16.95
C ASP A 162 19.65 0.21 -18.26
N GLU A 163 18.99 1.37 -18.20
CA GLU A 163 19.11 2.46 -19.17
C GLU A 163 18.69 3.79 -18.49
N GLU A 164 19.70 4.42 -17.90
CA GLU A 164 19.90 5.85 -17.58
C GLU A 164 18.69 6.70 -17.11
N GLU A 165 18.56 6.87 -15.78
CA GLU A 165 18.13 8.16 -15.23
C GLU A 165 19.39 9.01 -14.97
N ASP A 166 19.61 10.05 -15.78
CA ASP A 166 20.56 11.12 -15.49
C ASP A 166 20.09 11.88 -14.22
N GLU A 167 20.42 11.34 -13.04
CA GLU A 167 20.46 12.13 -11.82
C GLU A 167 21.52 13.21 -12.00
N VAL A 168 21.09 14.46 -12.22
CA VAL A 168 21.97 15.62 -12.08
C VAL A 168 22.36 15.72 -10.61
N ASN A 169 23.45 15.04 -10.27
CA ASN A 169 24.05 15.05 -8.95
C ASN A 169 24.77 16.37 -8.75
N PHE A 170 24.11 17.32 -8.11
CA PHE A 170 24.78 18.52 -7.63
C PHE A 170 25.80 18.12 -6.56
N THR A 171 27.04 18.56 -6.75
CA THR A 171 28.08 18.41 -5.75
C THR A 171 27.74 19.25 -4.51
N PHE A 172 28.28 18.86 -3.35
CA PHE A 172 28.11 19.62 -2.11
C PHE A 172 28.53 21.10 -2.29
N ASP A 173 29.56 21.34 -3.10
CA ASP A 173 30.06 22.68 -3.41
C ASP A 173 29.04 23.52 -4.19
N GLU A 174 28.31 22.91 -5.15
CA GLU A 174 27.26 23.60 -5.90
C GLU A 174 26.04 23.94 -5.03
N LEU A 175 25.69 23.05 -4.09
CA LEU A 175 24.64 23.31 -3.11
C LEU A 175 25.04 24.42 -2.13
N GLN A 176 26.29 24.45 -1.71
CA GLN A 176 26.83 25.49 -0.84
C GLN A 176 26.78 26.86 -1.52
N ILE A 177 27.18 26.94 -2.80
CA ILE A 177 27.11 28.17 -3.61
C ILE A 177 25.67 28.64 -3.77
N ALA A 178 24.72 27.73 -4.01
CA ALA A 178 23.31 28.09 -4.15
C ALA A 178 22.72 28.62 -2.84
N TYR A 179 23.09 28.03 -1.70
CA TYR A 179 22.67 28.49 -0.38
C TYR A 179 23.20 29.89 -0.06
N GLU A 180 24.49 30.14 -0.31
CA GLU A 180 25.13 31.44 -0.06
C GLU A 180 24.49 32.54 -0.90
N LYS A 181 24.19 32.27 -2.18
CA LYS A 181 23.48 33.23 -3.04
C LYS A 181 22.08 33.58 -2.52
N LEU A 182 21.31 32.58 -2.08
CA LEU A 182 19.99 32.80 -1.51
C LEU A 182 20.05 33.57 -0.18
N TYR A 183 21.08 33.33 0.61
CA TYR A 183 21.30 34.02 1.88
C TYR A 183 21.63 35.50 1.66
N ASP A 184 22.52 35.80 0.70
CA ASP A 184 22.85 37.17 0.33
C ASP A 184 21.63 37.93 -0.24
N GLU A 185 20.78 37.24 -1.00
CA GLU A 185 19.55 37.83 -1.55
C GLU A 185 18.51 38.13 -0.45
N TYR A 186 18.48 37.31 0.62
CA TYR A 186 17.63 37.53 1.79
C TYR A 186 18.12 38.66 2.70
N GLU A 187 19.44 38.80 2.90
CA GLU A 187 20.02 39.91 3.68
C GLU A 187 19.91 41.27 2.97
N ASN A 188 19.82 41.28 1.64
CA ASN A 188 19.71 42.50 0.84
C ASN A 188 18.25 42.93 0.52
N MET A 189 17.26 42.35 1.20
CA MET A 189 15.83 42.75 1.18
C MET A 189 15.42 43.50 2.44
#